data_AF-A0A9N9V1M2-F1
#
_entry.id   AF-A0A9N9V1M2-F1
#
_cell.length_a   1.000
_cell.length_b   1.000
_cell.length_c   1.000
_cell.angle_alpha   90.00
_cell.angle_beta   90.00
_cell.angle_gamma   90.00
#
_symmetry.space_group_name_H-M   'P 1'
#
loop_
_entity.id
_entity.type
_entity.pdbx_description
1 polymer ?
#
loop_
_entity_poly.entity_id
_entity_poly.type
_entity_poly.pdbx_seq_one_letter_code
_entity_poly.pdbx_strand_id
1 'polypeptide(L)'
;MSIVPRSREGFTLDFVARSLSTTVLHPVLTSMLAILAGSELPALGPITEKIASIFPHYRLGLYLTAGTGLAIWGNNVLNKWSANNWTRDPTWDFNKEIVLVTGGSGGIGTSIIRHLLAKNINTTIVVIDYVPLTWTPPEGSRVHYYQCDLSNPDQLRDVSALVKSQVGHPTVLINNAGVMRGHTLLEGTYEDTSLTIRTNLVAPFLLLQEFLPDMVANNHGHVVSVGSISSAVALPRLADYAATKAGLATLSEALRYELGICYGAPRVRVSIAQPCFVRTAMVQGEVGWNHFLLPFLHVDSVGERLAEVVASGYAENVYMPGMMRYVASLLSGGPTWLQQSLIGNSARTTTIVLKSTNEKQIDPKTGFLAK
;
A
#
# COMPACT_ATOMS: atom_id res chain seq x y z
N MET A 1 6.47 27.42 3.53
CA MET A 1 6.33 25.99 3.21
C MET A 1 5.85 25.30 4.47
N SER A 2 4.60 24.81 4.51
CA SER A 2 4.07 24.13 5.71
C SER A 2 4.89 22.87 5.96
N ILE A 3 5.58 22.80 7.10
CA ILE A 3 6.44 21.66 7.49
C ILE A 3 5.63 20.37 7.70
N VAL A 4 4.30 20.48 7.80
CA VAL A 4 3.37 19.35 7.93
C VAL A 4 2.40 19.35 6.75
N PRO A 5 2.36 18.28 5.92
CA PRO A 5 1.35 18.11 4.88
C PRO A 5 -0.05 18.08 5.52
N ARG A 6 -1.03 18.75 4.90
CA ARG A 6 -2.43 18.61 5.33
C ARG A 6 -2.90 17.19 5.04
N SER A 7 -3.27 16.45 6.09
CA SER A 7 -3.92 15.15 5.99
C SER A 7 -5.33 15.32 5.40
N ARG A 8 -5.69 14.55 4.35
CA ARG A 8 -7.06 14.57 3.79
C ARG A 8 -8.05 13.93 4.74
N GLU A 9 -7.56 13.10 5.66
CA GLU A 9 -8.29 12.41 6.71
C GLU A 9 -8.53 13.31 7.95
N GLY A 10 -7.99 14.53 7.95
CA GLY A 10 -8.11 15.46 9.08
C GLY A 10 -7.15 15.13 10.23
N PHE A 11 -7.57 15.47 11.46
CA PHE A 11 -6.78 15.25 12.67
C PHE A 11 -6.95 13.82 13.20
N THR A 12 -5.95 12.98 12.94
CA THR A 12 -5.94 11.55 13.26
C THR A 12 -4.72 11.18 14.10
N LEU A 13 -4.72 9.99 14.71
CA LEU A 13 -3.57 9.47 15.44
C LEU A 13 -2.35 9.31 14.53
N ASP A 14 -2.57 8.95 13.25
CA ASP A 14 -1.50 8.90 12.25
C ASP A 14 -0.89 10.29 12.01
N PHE A 15 -1.72 11.33 11.92
CA PHE A 15 -1.26 12.72 11.83
C PHE A 15 -0.43 13.12 13.07
N VAL A 16 -0.89 12.77 14.27
CA VAL A 16 -0.14 13.04 15.53
C VAL A 16 1.17 12.28 15.55
N ALA A 17 1.16 10.99 15.25
CA ALA A 17 2.36 10.14 15.23
C ALA A 17 3.39 10.63 14.20
N ARG A 18 2.94 11.04 13.00
CA ARG A 18 3.80 11.62 11.97
C ARG A 18 4.34 12.99 12.38
N SER A 19 3.55 13.80 13.07
CA SER A 19 4.00 15.09 13.59
C SER A 19 5.06 14.90 14.68
N LEU A 20 4.87 13.93 15.59
CA LEU A 20 5.85 13.60 16.62
C LEU A 20 7.15 13.04 16.02
N SER A 21 7.06 12.16 15.02
CA SER A 21 8.25 11.58 14.37
C SER A 21 9.09 12.61 13.60
N THR A 22 8.46 13.69 13.11
CA THR A 22 9.14 14.79 12.41
C THR A 22 9.59 15.93 13.32
N THR A 23 9.20 15.92 14.60
CA THR A 23 9.56 16.96 15.58
C THR A 23 10.27 16.37 16.79
N VAL A 24 9.52 15.87 17.78
CA VAL A 24 10.00 15.42 19.09
C VAL A 24 10.86 14.15 19.03
N LEU A 25 10.72 13.35 17.97
CA LEU A 25 11.54 12.15 17.75
C LEU A 25 12.43 12.26 16.50
N HIS A 26 12.61 13.48 15.97
CA HIS A 26 13.45 13.67 14.79
C HIS A 26 14.92 13.39 15.16
N PRO A 27 15.59 12.39 14.54
CA PRO A 27 16.87 11.87 15.00
C PRO A 27 17.96 12.95 15.07
N VAL A 28 18.03 13.84 14.07
CA VAL A 28 19.02 14.93 14.05
C VAL A 28 18.74 15.99 15.11
N LEU A 29 17.53 16.56 15.14
CA LEU A 29 17.16 17.62 16.08
C LEU A 29 17.28 17.17 17.54
N THR A 30 16.77 15.99 17.88
CA THR A 30 16.81 15.48 19.26
C THR A 30 18.22 15.12 19.68
N SER A 31 19.03 14.53 18.79
CA SER A 31 20.44 14.24 19.09
C SER A 31 21.25 15.51 19.28
N MET A 32 21.03 16.55 18.47
CA MET A 32 21.67 17.86 18.65
C MET A 32 21.31 18.47 20.00
N LEU A 33 20.02 18.48 20.37
CA LEU A 33 19.57 19.00 21.66
C LEU A 33 20.13 18.20 22.84
N ALA A 34 20.20 16.87 22.71
CA ALA A 34 20.81 16.00 23.71
C ALA A 34 22.31 16.29 23.90
N ILE A 35 23.06 16.44 22.81
CA ILE A 35 24.49 16.80 22.84
C ILE A 35 24.69 18.17 23.49
N LEU A 36 23.89 19.18 23.10
CA LEU A 36 23.97 20.53 23.67
C LEU A 36 23.63 20.54 25.17
N ALA A 37 22.61 19.78 25.59
CA ALA A 37 22.22 19.67 26.99
C ALA A 37 23.27 18.96 27.86
N GLY A 38 24.05 18.04 27.26
CA GLY A 38 25.19 17.38 27.88
C GLY A 38 26.49 18.17 27.84
N SER A 39 26.61 19.15 26.94
CA SER A 39 27.79 20.00 26.83
C SER A 39 27.80 21.05 27.95
N GLU A 40 28.89 21.12 28.71
CA GLU A 40 29.11 22.15 29.73
C GLU A 40 29.58 23.47 29.10
N LEU A 41 28.90 23.91 28.03
CA LEU A 41 29.22 25.16 27.35
C LEU A 41 28.81 26.35 28.24
N PRO A 42 29.75 27.24 28.64
CA PRO A 42 29.44 28.35 29.55
C PRO A 42 28.33 29.27 29.06
N ALA A 43 28.23 29.47 27.74
CA ALA A 43 27.19 30.30 27.10
C ALA A 43 25.76 29.74 27.28
N LEU A 44 25.61 28.43 27.53
CA LEU A 44 24.31 27.77 27.72
C LEU A 44 23.93 27.62 29.20
N GLY A 45 24.86 27.84 30.14
CA GLY A 45 24.67 27.67 31.58
C GLY A 45 23.36 28.29 32.11
N PRO A 46 23.14 29.62 31.95
CA PRO A 46 21.94 30.28 32.47
C PRO A 46 20.62 29.73 31.91
N ILE A 47 20.63 29.29 30.65
CA ILE A 47 19.46 28.69 29.98
C ILE A 47 19.21 27.30 30.55
N THR A 48 20.25 26.47 30.65
CA THR A 48 20.13 25.10 31.17
C THR A 48 19.74 25.06 32.64
N GLU A 49 20.20 26.01 33.46
CA GLU A 49 19.80 26.15 34.87
C GLU A 49 18.33 26.54 35.00
N LYS A 50 17.87 27.51 34.20
CA LYS A 50 16.45 27.92 34.17
C LYS A 50 15.54 26.79 33.71
N ILE A 51 15.98 25.98 32.75
CA ILE A 51 15.22 24.79 32.32
C ILE A 51 15.22 23.74 33.43
N ALA A 52 16.36 23.48 34.08
CA ALA A 52 16.48 22.52 35.17
C ALA A 52 15.59 22.87 36.37
N SER A 53 15.43 24.17 36.69
CA SER A 53 14.55 24.61 37.77
C SER A 53 13.07 24.33 37.50
N ILE A 54 12.66 24.29 36.23
CA ILE A 54 11.28 24.00 35.83
C ILE A 54 11.09 22.49 35.59
N PHE A 55 12.08 21.83 34.98
CA PHE A 55 12.07 20.42 34.61
C PHE A 55 13.36 19.73 35.10
N PRO A 56 13.39 19.21 36.34
CA PRO A 56 14.60 18.65 36.96
C PRO A 56 15.25 17.50 36.17
N HIS A 57 14.46 16.77 35.38
CA HIS A 57 14.89 15.61 34.61
C HIS A 57 14.94 15.85 33.09
N TYR A 58 15.02 17.10 32.64
CA TYR A 58 14.98 17.43 31.20
C TYR A 58 16.09 16.73 30.38
N ARG A 59 17.30 16.59 30.94
CA ARG A 59 18.42 15.89 30.26
C ARG A 59 18.09 14.42 29.98
N LEU A 60 17.54 13.71 30.96
CA LEU A 60 17.11 12.33 30.79
C LEU A 60 16.03 12.23 29.72
N GLY A 61 15.06 13.14 29.73
CA GLY A 61 14.03 13.22 28.69
C GLY A 61 14.63 13.40 27.28
N LEU A 62 15.59 14.32 27.11
CA LEU A 62 16.29 14.55 25.84
C LEU A 62 17.09 13.33 25.38
N TYR A 63 17.79 12.65 26.28
CA TYR A 63 18.53 11.43 25.94
C TYR A 63 17.59 10.30 25.53
N LEU A 64 16.46 10.12 26.21
CA LEU A 64 15.46 9.11 25.86
C LEU A 64 14.80 9.39 24.51
N THR A 65 14.44 10.64 24.21
CA THR A 65 13.85 11.00 22.91
C THR A 65 14.87 10.93 21.78
N ALA A 66 16.13 11.30 22.02
CA ALA A 66 17.23 11.13 21.06
C ALA A 66 17.49 9.65 20.77
N GLY A 67 17.66 8.83 21.81
CA GLY A 67 17.89 7.39 21.66
C GLY A 67 16.73 6.68 20.95
N THR A 68 15.48 7.01 21.31
CA THR A 68 14.29 6.46 20.64
C THR A 68 14.19 6.92 19.18
N GLY A 69 14.43 8.20 18.91
CA GLY A 69 14.42 8.77 17.56
C GLY A 69 15.47 8.12 16.66
N LEU A 70 16.70 7.94 17.17
CA LEU A 70 17.78 7.24 16.47
C LEU A 70 17.46 5.77 16.23
N ALA A 71 16.86 5.08 17.20
CA ALA A 71 16.46 3.68 17.05
C ALA A 71 15.37 3.52 15.97
N ILE A 72 14.34 4.38 15.98
CA ILE A 72 13.28 4.38 14.97
C ILE A 72 13.85 4.70 13.58
N TRP A 73 14.70 5.73 13.48
CA TRP A 73 15.33 6.11 12.23
C TRP A 73 16.23 5.00 11.68
N GLY A 74 17.12 4.45 12.52
CA GLY A 74 18.02 3.36 12.15
C GLY A 74 17.24 2.14 11.67
N ASN A 75 16.20 1.75 12.40
CA ASN A 75 15.31 0.66 11.98
C ASN A 75 14.61 0.95 10.64
N ASN A 76 14.13 2.17 10.38
CA ASN A 76 13.53 2.53 9.10
C ASN A 76 14.55 2.50 7.95
N VAL A 77 15.79 2.92 8.20
CA VAL A 77 16.90 2.81 7.23
C VAL A 77 17.18 1.35 6.91
N LEU A 78 17.32 0.50 7.92
CA LEU A 78 17.55 -0.94 7.75
C LEU A 78 16.39 -1.60 7.00
N ASN A 79 15.14 -1.28 7.34
CA ASN A 79 13.96 -1.79 6.64
C ASN A 79 13.96 -1.38 5.17
N LYS A 80 14.27 -0.11 4.86
CA LYS A 80 14.36 0.36 3.47
C LYS A 80 15.42 -0.41 2.71
N TRP A 81 16.63 -0.53 3.24
CA TRP A 81 17.71 -1.21 2.54
C TRP A 81 17.45 -2.71 2.39
N SER A 82 16.92 -3.36 3.43
CA SER A 82 16.51 -4.77 3.38
C SER A 82 15.44 -5.02 2.32
N ALA A 83 14.38 -4.21 2.28
CA ALA A 83 13.31 -4.31 1.27
C ALA A 83 13.82 -4.10 -0.17
N ASN A 84 14.99 -3.47 -0.33
CA ASN A 84 15.64 -3.16 -1.59
C ASN A 84 16.89 -4.02 -1.85
N ASN A 85 16.98 -5.20 -1.25
CA ASN A 85 18.09 -6.14 -1.45
C ASN A 85 19.48 -5.50 -1.26
N TRP A 86 19.58 -4.51 -0.37
CA TRP A 86 20.80 -3.74 -0.11
C TRP A 86 21.43 -3.10 -1.36
N THR A 87 20.63 -2.90 -2.42
CA THR A 87 21.10 -2.38 -3.69
C THR A 87 20.23 -1.22 -4.16
N ARG A 88 20.79 -0.36 -5.02
CA ARG A 88 20.07 0.69 -5.74
C ARG A 88 19.93 0.27 -7.19
N ASP A 89 18.90 0.80 -7.85
CA ASP A 89 18.84 0.71 -9.30
C ASP A 89 19.27 2.05 -9.91
N PRO A 90 20.50 2.20 -10.42
CA PRO A 90 20.97 3.46 -10.97
C PRO A 90 20.32 3.78 -12.32
N THR A 91 19.69 2.80 -12.97
CA THR A 91 19.02 2.98 -14.26
C THR A 91 17.55 3.38 -14.12
N TRP A 92 17.01 3.42 -12.89
CA TRP A 92 15.63 3.81 -12.65
C TRP A 92 15.37 5.26 -13.06
N ASP A 93 14.44 5.45 -13.99
CA ASP A 93 14.04 6.76 -14.49
C ASP A 93 12.54 6.76 -14.76
N PHE A 94 11.77 7.32 -13.81
CA PHE A 94 10.31 7.38 -13.86
C PHE A 94 9.74 7.86 -15.21
N ASN A 95 10.50 8.68 -15.95
CA ASN A 95 10.03 9.23 -17.23
C ASN A 95 10.07 8.22 -18.40
N LYS A 96 10.77 7.10 -18.22
CA LYS A 96 10.94 6.04 -19.22
C LYS A 96 10.14 4.78 -18.90
N GLU A 97 9.55 4.72 -17.71
CA GLU A 97 8.83 3.54 -17.25
C GLU A 97 7.50 3.34 -17.98
N ILE A 98 7.18 2.08 -18.26
CA ILE A 98 5.87 1.65 -18.75
C ILE A 98 5.12 1.06 -17.56
N VAL A 99 4.06 1.74 -17.12
CA VAL A 99 3.32 1.38 -15.90
C VAL A 99 2.00 0.70 -16.26
N LEU A 100 1.91 -0.59 -16.00
CA LEU A 100 0.67 -1.35 -16.10
C LEU A 100 -0.11 -1.30 -14.79
N VAL A 101 -1.37 -0.88 -14.84
CA VAL A 101 -2.28 -0.81 -13.71
C VAL A 101 -3.52 -1.65 -13.98
N THR A 102 -3.74 -2.68 -13.17
CA THR A 102 -5.00 -3.43 -13.21
C THR A 102 -6.07 -2.73 -12.39
N GLY A 103 -7.33 -2.75 -12.82
CA GLY A 103 -8.42 -2.09 -12.10
C GLY A 103 -8.33 -0.56 -12.15
N GLY A 104 -7.78 0.00 -13.24
CA GLY A 104 -7.53 1.44 -13.40
C GLY A 104 -8.75 2.28 -13.80
N SER A 105 -9.89 1.65 -14.08
CA SER A 105 -11.09 2.34 -14.52
C SER A 105 -11.85 3.03 -13.39
N GLY A 106 -11.54 2.76 -12.11
CA GLY A 106 -12.17 3.44 -10.97
C GLY A 106 -11.34 3.41 -9.68
N GLY A 107 -11.86 4.07 -8.64
CA GLY A 107 -11.35 3.98 -7.26
C GLY A 107 -9.85 4.29 -7.13
N ILE A 108 -9.14 3.42 -6.39
CA ILE A 108 -7.70 3.57 -6.11
C ILE A 108 -6.88 3.56 -7.41
N GLY A 109 -7.20 2.68 -8.36
CA GLY A 109 -6.47 2.59 -9.63
C GLY A 109 -6.49 3.89 -10.43
N THR A 110 -7.67 4.52 -10.58
CA THR A 110 -7.77 5.84 -11.22
C THR A 110 -6.95 6.91 -10.50
N SER A 111 -6.98 6.91 -9.16
CA SER A 111 -6.22 7.88 -8.39
C SER A 111 -4.70 7.70 -8.52
N ILE A 112 -4.22 6.46 -8.49
CA ILE A 112 -2.80 6.13 -8.78
C ILE A 112 -2.43 6.72 -10.15
N ILE A 113 -3.20 6.43 -11.19
CA ILE A 113 -2.91 6.88 -12.56
C ILE A 113 -2.90 8.41 -12.65
N ARG A 114 -3.88 9.09 -12.05
CA ARG A 114 -3.93 10.57 -12.01
C ARG A 114 -2.69 11.16 -11.34
N HIS A 115 -2.25 10.59 -10.23
CA HIS A 115 -1.06 11.06 -9.52
C HIS A 115 0.24 10.73 -10.26
N LEU A 116 0.32 9.62 -10.99
CA LEU A 116 1.45 9.31 -11.89
C LEU A 116 1.52 10.34 -13.04
N LEU A 117 0.39 10.60 -13.71
CA LEU A 117 0.31 11.58 -14.80
C LEU A 117 0.56 13.01 -14.32
N ALA A 118 0.16 13.36 -13.09
CA ALA A 118 0.46 14.65 -12.49
C ALA A 118 1.97 14.85 -12.22
N LYS A 119 2.72 13.76 -12.00
CA LYS A 119 4.18 13.81 -11.90
C LYS A 119 4.84 13.92 -13.27
N ASN A 120 4.34 13.18 -14.26
CA ASN A 120 4.77 13.29 -15.64
C ASN A 120 3.65 12.86 -16.60
N ILE A 121 3.14 13.81 -17.38
CA ILE A 121 2.05 13.56 -18.35
C ILE A 121 2.46 12.58 -19.46
N ASN A 122 3.76 12.48 -19.72
CA ASN A 122 4.32 11.58 -20.71
C ASN A 122 4.53 10.16 -20.17
N THR A 123 4.26 9.83 -18.91
CA THR A 123 4.39 8.44 -18.47
C THR A 123 3.45 7.54 -19.28
N THR A 124 3.98 6.44 -19.82
CA THR A 124 3.17 5.46 -20.56
C THR A 124 2.41 4.61 -19.55
N ILE A 125 1.08 4.71 -19.56
CA ILE A 125 0.19 3.99 -18.66
C ILE A 125 -0.59 2.95 -19.48
N VAL A 126 -0.57 1.71 -19.02
CA VAL A 126 -1.42 0.62 -19.53
C VAL A 126 -2.47 0.31 -18.48
N VAL A 127 -3.75 0.43 -18.84
CA VAL A 127 -4.87 0.09 -17.97
C VAL A 127 -5.48 -1.21 -18.44
N ILE A 128 -5.52 -2.21 -17.56
CA ILE A 128 -6.29 -3.44 -17.77
C ILE A 128 -7.46 -3.46 -16.79
N ASP A 129 -8.68 -3.44 -17.30
CA ASP A 129 -9.87 -3.51 -16.47
C ASP A 129 -11.00 -4.23 -17.21
N TYR A 130 -11.95 -4.75 -16.44
CA TYR A 130 -13.16 -5.36 -16.99
C TYR A 130 -14.12 -4.31 -17.54
N VAL A 131 -14.19 -3.15 -16.88
CA VAL A 131 -15.12 -2.07 -17.21
C VAL A 131 -14.41 -0.96 -17.98
N PRO A 132 -15.10 -0.26 -18.90
CA PRO A 132 -14.56 0.94 -19.55
C PRO A 132 -14.07 1.99 -18.55
N LEU A 133 -13.11 2.81 -18.98
CA LEU A 133 -12.63 3.93 -18.17
C LEU A 133 -13.79 4.84 -17.75
N THR A 134 -13.95 5.08 -16.45
CA THR A 134 -14.98 6.01 -15.92
C THR A 134 -14.52 7.47 -15.88
N TRP A 135 -13.33 7.74 -16.43
CA TRP A 135 -12.67 9.03 -16.44
C TRP A 135 -11.96 9.24 -17.77
N THR A 136 -11.75 10.51 -18.13
CA THR A 136 -11.09 10.87 -19.38
C THR A 136 -9.60 11.14 -19.12
N PRO A 137 -8.69 10.42 -19.79
CA PRO A 137 -7.27 10.75 -19.77
C PRO A 137 -7.03 12.20 -20.20
N PRO A 138 -6.10 12.93 -19.55
CA PRO A 138 -5.73 14.27 -20.00
C PRO A 138 -5.26 14.24 -21.46
N GLU A 139 -5.58 15.28 -22.21
CA GLU A 139 -5.12 15.41 -23.59
C GLU A 139 -3.59 15.33 -23.68
N GLY A 140 -3.07 14.57 -24.65
CA GLY A 140 -1.65 14.33 -24.83
C GLY A 140 -1.02 13.29 -23.89
N SER A 141 -1.78 12.72 -22.94
CA SER A 141 -1.29 11.62 -22.11
C SER A 141 -1.19 10.31 -22.90
N ARG A 142 -0.25 9.44 -22.51
CA ARG A 142 -0.04 8.12 -23.12
C ARG A 142 -0.74 7.03 -22.31
N VAL A 143 -2.08 7.05 -22.31
CA VAL A 143 -2.90 6.04 -21.62
C VAL A 143 -3.48 5.06 -22.64
N HIS A 144 -3.10 3.80 -22.51
CA HIS A 144 -3.63 2.68 -23.29
C HIS A 144 -4.60 1.89 -22.42
N TYR A 145 -5.80 1.62 -22.92
CA TYR A 145 -6.81 0.83 -22.21
C TYR A 145 -7.08 -0.48 -22.93
N TYR A 146 -7.14 -1.56 -22.15
CA TYR A 146 -7.51 -2.89 -22.61
C TYR A 146 -8.61 -3.45 -21.72
N GLN A 147 -9.71 -3.84 -22.34
CA GLN A 147 -10.79 -4.51 -21.64
C GLN A 147 -10.44 -6.00 -21.45
N CYS A 148 -10.42 -6.47 -20.20
CA CYS A 148 -10.11 -7.86 -19.88
C CYS A 148 -10.80 -8.30 -18.58
N ASP A 149 -11.43 -9.47 -18.60
CA ASP A 149 -11.78 -10.16 -17.37
C ASP A 149 -10.56 -10.89 -16.81
N LEU A 150 -9.96 -10.33 -15.76
CA LEU A 150 -8.79 -10.92 -15.11
C LEU A 150 -9.07 -12.25 -14.41
N SER A 151 -10.34 -12.63 -14.19
CA SER A 151 -10.69 -13.95 -13.68
C SER A 151 -10.55 -15.06 -14.72
N ASN A 152 -10.41 -14.70 -16.01
CA ASN A 152 -10.24 -15.60 -17.13
C ASN A 152 -8.76 -15.66 -17.60
N PRO A 153 -8.06 -16.79 -17.38
CA PRO A 153 -6.65 -16.93 -17.74
C PRO A 153 -6.35 -16.76 -19.24
N ASP A 154 -7.26 -17.15 -20.13
CA ASP A 154 -7.05 -17.05 -21.57
C ASP A 154 -7.11 -15.58 -22.02
N GLN A 155 -8.08 -14.81 -21.52
CA GLN A 155 -8.14 -13.36 -21.79
C GLN A 155 -6.90 -12.64 -21.23
N LEU A 156 -6.43 -13.04 -20.05
CA LEU A 156 -5.22 -12.49 -19.42
C LEU A 156 -3.98 -12.74 -20.29
N ARG A 157 -3.82 -13.95 -20.83
CA ARG A 157 -2.72 -14.28 -21.75
C ARG A 157 -2.80 -13.44 -23.02
N ASP A 158 -3.97 -13.37 -23.64
CA ASP A 158 -4.19 -12.65 -24.90
C ASP A 158 -3.92 -11.14 -24.73
N VAL A 159 -4.45 -10.52 -23.66
CA VAL A 159 -4.22 -9.10 -23.40
C VAL A 159 -2.75 -8.83 -23.07
N SER A 160 -2.06 -9.75 -22.39
CA SER A 160 -0.64 -9.58 -22.06
C SER A 160 0.24 -9.63 -23.32
N ALA A 161 -0.06 -10.52 -24.27
CA ALA A 161 0.59 -10.54 -25.57
C ALA A 161 0.30 -9.26 -26.38
N LEU A 162 -0.93 -8.76 -26.32
CA LEU A 162 -1.33 -7.53 -27.00
C LEU A 162 -0.59 -6.31 -26.44
N VAL A 163 -0.49 -6.17 -25.11
CA VAL A 163 0.27 -5.11 -24.45
C VAL A 163 1.74 -5.15 -24.86
N LYS A 164 2.38 -6.33 -24.80
CA LYS A 164 3.78 -6.51 -25.21
C LYS A 164 4.03 -6.09 -26.65
N SER A 165 3.11 -6.42 -27.57
CA SER A 165 3.26 -6.09 -28.99
C SER A 165 2.95 -4.63 -29.35
N GLN A 166 1.96 -4.01 -28.70
CA GLN A 166 1.48 -2.67 -29.06
C GLN A 166 2.13 -1.53 -28.26
N VAL A 167 2.48 -1.79 -27.01
CA VAL A 167 3.02 -0.76 -26.09
C VAL A 167 4.47 -1.05 -25.74
N GLY A 168 4.83 -2.32 -25.55
CA GLY A 168 6.14 -2.77 -25.13
C GLY A 168 6.08 -3.52 -23.81
N HIS A 169 7.25 -3.70 -23.17
CA HIS A 169 7.38 -4.50 -21.94
C HIS A 169 7.17 -3.61 -20.71
N PRO A 170 6.11 -3.80 -19.91
CA PRO A 170 5.91 -3.05 -18.69
C PRO A 170 7.07 -3.23 -17.72
N THR A 171 7.64 -2.11 -17.25
CA THR A 171 8.67 -2.09 -16.21
C THR A 171 8.05 -1.97 -14.82
N VAL A 172 6.79 -1.52 -14.74
CA VAL A 172 6.02 -1.47 -13.48
C VAL A 172 4.71 -2.22 -13.65
N LEU A 173 4.44 -3.16 -12.72
CA LEU A 173 3.18 -3.88 -12.63
C LEU A 173 2.47 -3.52 -11.33
N ILE A 174 1.34 -2.83 -11.42
CA ILE A 174 0.48 -2.50 -10.28
C ILE A 174 -0.73 -3.44 -10.26
N ASN A 175 -0.64 -4.47 -9.42
CA ASN A 175 -1.73 -5.39 -9.11
C ASN A 175 -2.75 -4.71 -8.18
N ASN A 176 -3.67 -3.94 -8.76
CA ASN A 176 -4.69 -3.18 -8.04
C ASN A 176 -6.11 -3.74 -8.20
N ALA A 177 -6.42 -4.44 -9.30
CA ALA A 177 -7.74 -5.01 -9.50
C ALA A 177 -8.16 -5.92 -8.34
N GLY A 178 -9.43 -5.79 -7.94
CA GLY A 178 -10.00 -6.67 -6.96
C GLY A 178 -11.53 -6.57 -6.89
N VAL A 179 -12.13 -7.62 -6.34
CA VAL A 179 -13.56 -7.73 -6.06
C VAL A 179 -13.77 -8.17 -4.61
N MET A 180 -14.96 -7.86 -4.09
CA MET A 180 -15.37 -8.20 -2.74
C MET A 180 -16.90 -8.24 -2.70
N ARG A 181 -17.47 -9.35 -2.23
CA ARG A 181 -18.94 -9.54 -2.14
C ARG A 181 -19.51 -9.13 -0.80
N GLY A 182 -18.79 -9.39 0.30
CA GLY A 182 -19.28 -9.03 1.63
C GLY A 182 -20.33 -9.98 2.19
N HIS A 183 -20.29 -11.25 1.80
CA HIS A 183 -21.18 -12.32 2.25
C HIS A 183 -20.55 -13.15 3.38
N THR A 184 -21.36 -13.69 4.29
CA THR A 184 -20.86 -14.79 5.14
C THR A 184 -20.59 -16.03 4.30
N LEU A 185 -19.82 -16.99 4.83
CA LEU A 185 -19.57 -18.26 4.16
C LEU A 185 -20.85 -19.05 3.82
N LEU A 186 -21.94 -18.84 4.58
CA LEU A 186 -23.21 -19.51 4.34
C LEU A 186 -24.11 -18.75 3.35
N GLU A 187 -23.83 -17.47 3.11
CA GLU A 187 -24.57 -16.62 2.18
C GLU A 187 -23.95 -16.63 0.77
N GLY A 188 -22.62 -16.70 0.69
CA GLY A 188 -21.89 -16.62 -0.58
C GLY A 188 -22.03 -17.88 -1.44
N THR A 189 -22.02 -17.71 -2.75
CA THR A 189 -22.03 -18.83 -3.71
C THR A 189 -20.61 -19.37 -3.96
N TYR A 190 -20.52 -20.55 -4.59
CA TYR A 190 -19.22 -21.08 -5.04
C TYR A 190 -18.58 -20.16 -6.08
N GLU A 191 -19.41 -19.60 -6.95
CA GLU A 191 -19.04 -18.68 -8.02
C GLU A 191 -18.49 -17.37 -7.45
N ASP A 192 -19.10 -16.83 -6.39
CA ASP A 192 -18.58 -15.65 -5.69
C ASP A 192 -17.17 -15.87 -5.15
N THR A 193 -16.98 -16.98 -4.44
CA THR A 193 -15.68 -17.34 -3.86
C THR A 193 -14.64 -17.56 -4.96
N SER A 194 -15.01 -18.28 -6.02
CA SER A 194 -14.16 -18.54 -7.18
C SER A 194 -13.74 -17.24 -7.86
N LEU A 195 -14.68 -16.32 -8.11
CA LEU A 195 -14.41 -15.01 -8.71
C LEU A 195 -13.45 -14.18 -7.85
N THR A 196 -13.68 -14.11 -6.54
CA THR A 196 -12.80 -13.40 -5.60
C THR A 196 -11.39 -13.98 -5.64
N ILE A 197 -11.23 -15.30 -5.56
CA ILE A 197 -9.91 -15.97 -5.60
C ILE A 197 -9.22 -15.73 -6.94
N ARG A 198 -9.93 -15.93 -8.05
CA ARG A 198 -9.37 -15.78 -9.39
C ARG A 198 -8.90 -14.35 -9.65
N THR A 199 -9.72 -13.36 -9.29
CA THR A 199 -9.42 -11.95 -9.55
C THR A 199 -8.35 -11.40 -8.60
N ASN A 200 -8.49 -11.65 -7.30
CA ASN A 200 -7.65 -10.97 -6.29
C ASN A 200 -6.32 -11.66 -6.04
N LEU A 201 -6.20 -12.96 -6.38
CA LEU A 201 -5.01 -13.77 -6.08
C LEU A 201 -4.43 -14.44 -7.33
N VAL A 202 -5.21 -15.24 -8.06
CA VAL A 202 -4.69 -15.99 -9.22
C VAL A 202 -4.25 -15.04 -10.33
N ALA A 203 -5.02 -13.99 -10.64
CA ALA A 203 -4.64 -13.04 -11.68
C ALA A 203 -3.29 -12.34 -11.40
N PRO A 204 -2.97 -11.85 -10.18
CA PRO A 204 -1.62 -11.41 -9.84
C PRO A 204 -0.52 -12.44 -10.11
N PHE A 205 -0.72 -13.73 -9.81
CA PHE A 205 0.25 -14.79 -10.16
C PHE A 205 0.46 -14.88 -11.67
N LEU A 206 -0.62 -14.90 -12.45
CA LEU A 206 -0.56 -15.04 -13.90
C LEU A 206 0.05 -13.80 -14.56
N LEU A 207 -0.27 -12.61 -14.11
CA LEU A 207 0.34 -11.36 -14.60
C LEU A 207 1.85 -11.32 -14.30
N LEU A 208 2.27 -11.84 -13.14
CA LEU A 208 3.70 -12.01 -12.86
C LEU A 208 4.35 -12.98 -13.84
N GLN A 209 3.72 -14.12 -14.15
CA GLN A 209 4.23 -15.05 -15.16
C GLN A 209 4.38 -14.39 -16.55
N GLU A 210 3.50 -13.45 -16.89
CA GLU A 210 3.49 -12.76 -18.19
C GLU A 210 4.51 -11.61 -18.33
N PHE A 211 4.78 -10.87 -17.25
CA PHE A 211 5.56 -9.62 -17.28
C PHE A 211 6.85 -9.64 -16.46
N LEU A 212 6.96 -10.51 -15.45
CA LEU A 212 8.16 -10.62 -14.62
C LEU A 212 9.41 -11.11 -15.39
N PRO A 213 9.31 -12.03 -16.38
CA PRO A 213 10.49 -12.52 -17.09
C PRO A 213 11.33 -11.39 -17.71
N ASP A 214 10.70 -10.38 -18.31
CA ASP A 214 11.40 -9.23 -18.88
C ASP A 214 12.05 -8.35 -17.79
N MET A 215 11.39 -8.15 -16.65
CA MET A 215 11.96 -7.40 -15.53
C MET A 215 13.20 -8.11 -14.96
N VAL A 216 13.14 -9.44 -14.84
CA VAL A 216 14.24 -10.28 -14.37
C VAL A 216 15.40 -10.27 -15.35
N ALA A 217 15.13 -10.46 -16.65
CA ALA A 217 16.15 -10.46 -17.69
C ALA A 217 16.93 -9.14 -17.75
N ASN A 218 16.24 -8.02 -17.53
CA ASN A 218 16.86 -6.69 -17.49
C ASN A 218 17.38 -6.31 -16.09
N ASN A 219 17.06 -7.10 -15.06
CA ASN A 219 17.28 -6.78 -13.65
C ASN A 219 16.84 -5.33 -13.36
N HIS A 220 15.62 -5.01 -13.77
CA HIS A 220 15.01 -3.68 -13.68
C HIS A 220 13.50 -3.82 -13.72
N GLY A 221 12.81 -3.23 -12.74
CA GLY A 221 11.35 -3.20 -12.71
C GLY A 221 10.80 -3.09 -11.29
N HIS A 222 9.47 -2.96 -11.18
CA HIS A 222 8.80 -2.76 -9.91
C HIS A 222 7.40 -3.39 -9.92
N VAL A 223 7.21 -4.39 -9.06
CA VAL A 223 5.89 -4.98 -8.78
C VAL A 223 5.29 -4.28 -7.56
N VAL A 224 4.07 -3.76 -7.71
CA VAL A 224 3.31 -3.11 -6.64
C VAL A 224 1.99 -3.84 -6.46
N SER A 225 1.76 -4.41 -5.28
CA SER A 225 0.51 -5.08 -4.95
C SER A 225 -0.36 -4.19 -4.05
N VAL A 226 -1.62 -3.97 -4.44
CA VAL A 226 -2.62 -3.33 -3.56
C VAL A 226 -3.31 -4.40 -2.71
N GLY A 227 -2.72 -4.64 -1.56
CA GLY A 227 -3.24 -5.52 -0.51
C GLY A 227 -4.36 -4.86 0.30
N SER A 228 -4.45 -5.23 1.58
CA SER A 228 -5.39 -4.68 2.54
C SER A 228 -4.89 -5.03 3.94
N ILE A 229 -5.29 -4.26 4.96
CA ILE A 229 -5.11 -4.68 6.35
C ILE A 229 -5.79 -6.03 6.65
N SER A 230 -6.77 -6.43 5.82
CA SER A 230 -7.40 -7.74 5.87
C SER A 230 -6.45 -8.91 5.60
N SER A 231 -5.23 -8.66 5.13
CA SER A 231 -4.19 -9.69 5.06
C SER A 231 -3.72 -10.17 6.43
N ALA A 232 -3.85 -9.31 7.46
CA ALA A 232 -3.42 -9.59 8.83
C ALA A 232 -4.62 -9.71 9.80
N VAL A 233 -5.72 -9.01 9.51
CA VAL A 233 -6.91 -8.93 10.37
C VAL A 233 -8.17 -9.25 9.56
N ALA A 234 -8.70 -10.46 9.70
CA ALA A 234 -9.94 -10.86 9.02
C ALA A 234 -11.18 -10.39 9.81
N LEU A 235 -12.12 -9.76 9.11
CA LEU A 235 -13.43 -9.40 9.66
C LEU A 235 -14.50 -10.38 9.15
N PRO A 236 -15.60 -10.59 9.91
CA PRO A 236 -16.73 -11.37 9.42
C PRO A 236 -17.24 -10.82 8.07
N ARG A 237 -17.80 -11.72 7.25
CA ARG A 237 -18.30 -11.42 5.89
C ARG A 237 -17.24 -11.09 4.83
N LEU A 238 -15.95 -11.17 5.18
CA LEU A 238 -14.82 -10.93 4.27
C LEU A 238 -13.88 -12.14 4.18
N ALA A 239 -14.37 -13.36 4.42
CA ALA A 239 -13.50 -14.54 4.56
C ALA A 239 -12.71 -14.84 3.26
N ASP A 240 -13.40 -14.89 2.12
CA ASP A 240 -12.81 -15.06 0.79
C ASP A 240 -11.85 -13.91 0.45
N TYR A 241 -12.29 -12.66 0.64
CA TYR A 241 -11.49 -11.47 0.39
C TYR A 241 -10.22 -11.44 1.25
N ALA A 242 -10.34 -11.63 2.57
CA ALA A 242 -9.21 -11.65 3.49
C ALA A 242 -8.22 -12.77 3.16
N ALA A 243 -8.71 -13.97 2.82
CA ALA A 243 -7.86 -15.07 2.36
C ALA A 243 -7.06 -14.68 1.11
N THR A 244 -7.69 -14.03 0.11
CA THR A 244 -6.96 -13.56 -1.08
C THR A 244 -5.94 -12.47 -0.78
N LYS A 245 -6.23 -11.54 0.13
CA LYS A 245 -5.31 -10.46 0.51
C LYS A 245 -4.15 -10.96 1.37
N ALA A 246 -4.37 -11.97 2.21
CA ALA A 246 -3.30 -12.70 2.88
C ALA A 246 -2.40 -13.42 1.86
N GLY A 247 -2.99 -14.16 0.92
CA GLY A 247 -2.25 -14.83 -0.16
C GLY A 247 -1.42 -13.86 -1.01
N LEU A 248 -1.96 -12.69 -1.35
CA LEU A 248 -1.26 -11.67 -2.12
C LEU A 248 -0.08 -11.06 -1.34
N ALA A 249 -0.23 -10.92 -0.02
CA ALA A 249 0.87 -10.47 0.85
C ALA A 249 2.00 -11.49 0.89
N THR A 250 1.68 -12.78 1.09
CA THR A 250 2.66 -13.87 1.07
C THR A 250 3.32 -14.03 -0.31
N LEU A 251 2.57 -13.90 -1.40
CA LEU A 251 3.12 -13.88 -2.76
C LEU A 251 4.15 -12.76 -2.92
N SER A 252 3.83 -11.55 -2.46
CA SER A 252 4.75 -10.41 -2.55
C SER A 252 6.01 -10.61 -1.71
N GLU A 253 5.90 -11.28 -0.56
CA GLU A 253 7.04 -11.68 0.26
C GLU A 253 7.91 -12.73 -0.44
N ALA A 254 7.32 -13.82 -0.92
CA ALA A 254 8.02 -14.89 -1.62
C ALA A 254 8.75 -14.36 -2.86
N LEU A 255 8.07 -13.55 -3.67
CA LEU A 255 8.66 -12.94 -4.87
C LEU A 255 9.90 -12.10 -4.54
N ARG A 256 9.88 -11.35 -3.43
CA ARG A 256 11.04 -10.54 -3.02
C ARG A 256 12.28 -11.42 -2.78
N TYR A 257 12.09 -12.58 -2.14
CA TYR A 257 13.18 -13.53 -1.91
C TYR A 257 13.63 -14.20 -3.21
N GLU A 258 12.69 -14.63 -4.06
CA GLU A 258 13.04 -15.26 -5.34
C GLU A 258 13.86 -14.33 -6.25
N LEU A 259 13.51 -13.04 -6.31
CA LEU A 259 14.24 -12.04 -7.10
C LEU A 259 15.71 -11.93 -6.69
N GLY A 260 15.99 -11.90 -5.39
CA GLY A 260 17.36 -11.79 -4.88
C GLY A 260 18.13 -13.12 -4.93
N ILE A 261 17.49 -14.21 -4.51
CA ILE A 261 18.15 -15.50 -4.23
C ILE A 261 18.14 -16.42 -5.46
N CYS A 262 17.02 -16.51 -6.16
CA CYS A 262 16.82 -17.49 -7.24
C CYS A 262 17.13 -16.88 -8.62
N TYR A 263 16.68 -15.65 -8.87
CA TYR A 263 16.74 -15.05 -10.21
C TYR A 263 17.94 -14.14 -10.44
N GLY A 264 18.72 -13.79 -9.40
CA GLY A 264 19.85 -12.88 -9.53
C GLY A 264 19.45 -11.47 -9.99
N ALA A 265 18.21 -11.06 -9.72
CA ALA A 265 17.61 -9.80 -10.15
C ALA A 265 17.28 -8.88 -8.95
N PRO A 266 18.25 -8.53 -8.09
CA PRO A 266 18.00 -7.81 -6.84
C PRO A 266 17.51 -6.36 -7.04
N ARG A 267 17.62 -5.80 -8.26
CA ARG A 267 17.15 -4.45 -8.58
C ARG A 267 15.67 -4.41 -8.98
N VAL A 268 15.05 -5.55 -9.26
CA VAL A 268 13.59 -5.63 -9.41
C VAL A 268 12.96 -5.47 -8.02
N ARG A 269 12.02 -4.52 -7.91
CA ARG A 269 11.43 -4.09 -6.64
C ARG A 269 10.09 -4.73 -6.40
N VAL A 270 9.78 -5.02 -5.14
CA VAL A 270 8.45 -5.51 -4.72
C VAL A 270 7.92 -4.65 -3.60
N SER A 271 6.80 -3.98 -3.85
CA SER A 271 6.07 -3.17 -2.87
C SER A 271 4.68 -3.73 -2.64
N ILE A 272 4.18 -3.52 -1.43
CA ILE A 272 2.80 -3.85 -1.09
C ILE A 272 2.19 -2.71 -0.30
N ALA A 273 1.00 -2.29 -0.68
CA ALA A 273 0.17 -1.39 0.11
C ALA A 273 -0.87 -2.19 0.89
N GLN A 274 -1.02 -1.87 2.17
CA GLN A 274 -1.98 -2.45 3.10
C GLN A 274 -2.82 -1.32 3.70
N PRO A 275 -3.72 -0.72 2.89
CA PRO A 275 -4.64 0.27 3.40
C PRO A 275 -5.71 -0.38 4.28
N CYS A 276 -6.18 0.38 5.27
CA CYS A 276 -7.48 0.19 5.90
C CYS A 276 -8.60 0.62 4.93
N PHE A 277 -9.83 0.73 5.42
CA PHE A 277 -10.97 1.10 4.60
C PHE A 277 -10.75 2.40 3.83
N VAL A 278 -10.90 2.32 2.51
CA VAL A 278 -10.79 3.44 1.58
C VAL A 278 -12.17 3.77 1.04
N ARG A 279 -12.52 5.07 0.99
CA ARG A 279 -13.81 5.53 0.46
C ARG A 279 -13.90 5.32 -1.05
N THR A 280 -14.39 4.17 -1.49
CA THR A 280 -14.54 3.81 -2.91
C THR A 280 -15.96 3.31 -3.19
N ALA A 281 -16.33 3.15 -4.46
CA ALA A 281 -17.61 2.55 -4.82
C ALA A 281 -17.80 1.12 -4.23
N MET A 282 -16.70 0.40 -3.98
CA MET A 282 -16.66 -0.94 -3.38
C MET A 282 -17.03 -0.94 -1.89
N VAL A 283 -16.79 0.16 -1.18
CA VAL A 283 -17.03 0.27 0.27
C VAL A 283 -17.94 1.47 0.54
N GLN A 284 -19.22 1.20 0.79
CA GLN A 284 -20.19 2.20 1.20
C GLN A 284 -20.60 2.00 2.67
N GLY A 285 -21.12 3.04 3.31
CA GLY A 285 -21.59 3.00 4.69
C GLY A 285 -20.62 3.61 5.70
N GLU A 286 -21.02 3.54 6.97
CA GLU A 286 -20.27 4.06 8.10
C GLU A 286 -19.63 2.89 8.87
N VAL A 287 -18.35 3.00 9.15
CA VAL A 287 -17.69 2.16 10.16
C VAL A 287 -17.97 2.81 11.51
N GLY A 288 -18.52 2.06 12.46
CA GLY A 288 -18.71 2.53 13.85
C GLY A 288 -17.40 2.71 14.62
N TRP A 289 -16.28 2.94 13.93
CA TRP A 289 -14.96 3.04 14.52
C TRP A 289 -14.62 4.48 14.87
N ASN A 290 -13.73 4.64 15.84
CA ASN A 290 -13.23 5.96 16.21
C ASN A 290 -12.38 6.54 15.06
N HIS A 291 -12.85 7.63 14.44
CA HIS A 291 -12.17 8.31 13.31
C HIS A 291 -10.74 8.74 13.63
N PHE A 292 -10.46 9.13 14.88
CA PHE A 292 -9.11 9.52 15.27
C PHE A 292 -8.15 8.32 15.21
N LEU A 293 -8.59 7.11 15.60
CA LEU A 293 -7.75 5.90 15.57
C LEU A 293 -7.70 5.24 14.19
N LEU A 294 -8.86 5.08 13.55
CA LEU A 294 -9.04 4.32 12.30
C LEU A 294 -9.88 5.14 11.31
N PRO A 295 -9.31 6.20 10.70
CA PRO A 295 -10.02 7.01 9.74
C PRO A 295 -10.33 6.20 8.46
N PHE A 296 -11.47 6.50 7.85
CA PHE A 296 -11.68 6.15 6.44
C PHE A 296 -10.71 6.94 5.57
N LEU A 297 -9.86 6.23 4.82
CA LEU A 297 -8.87 6.85 3.96
C LEU A 297 -9.52 7.48 2.73
N HIS A 298 -9.01 8.64 2.35
CA HIS A 298 -9.32 9.24 1.06
C HIS A 298 -8.61 8.47 -0.04
N VAL A 299 -9.26 8.26 -1.18
CA VAL A 299 -8.69 7.52 -2.32
C VAL A 299 -7.38 8.16 -2.78
N ASP A 300 -7.35 9.49 -2.89
CA ASP A 300 -6.14 10.23 -3.28
C ASP A 300 -4.99 10.13 -2.30
N SER A 301 -5.25 9.91 -1.00
CA SER A 301 -4.14 9.68 -0.06
C SER A 301 -3.41 8.37 -0.39
N VAL A 302 -4.16 7.33 -0.78
CA VAL A 302 -3.59 6.03 -1.17
C VAL A 302 -2.95 6.12 -2.56
N GLY A 303 -3.65 6.73 -3.52
CA GLY A 303 -3.16 6.89 -4.89
C GLY A 303 -1.89 7.73 -4.98
N GLU A 304 -1.84 8.86 -4.29
CA GLU A 304 -0.66 9.72 -4.20
C GLU A 304 0.53 8.97 -3.59
N ARG A 305 0.30 8.25 -2.48
CA ARG A 305 1.38 7.52 -1.80
C ARG A 305 1.95 6.41 -2.67
N LEU A 306 1.11 5.67 -3.38
CA LEU A 306 1.56 4.63 -4.30
C LEU A 306 2.29 5.20 -5.53
N ALA A 307 1.82 6.33 -6.07
CA ALA A 307 2.52 7.03 -7.14
C ALA A 307 3.91 7.55 -6.69
N GLU A 308 4.05 7.98 -5.44
CA GLU A 308 5.35 8.33 -4.86
C GLU A 308 6.28 7.12 -4.71
N VAL A 309 5.78 5.97 -4.28
CA VAL A 309 6.56 4.73 -4.19
C VAL A 309 7.11 4.34 -5.56
N VAL A 310 6.25 4.30 -6.58
CA VAL A 310 6.65 4.02 -7.97
C VAL A 310 7.68 5.04 -8.44
N ALA A 311 7.40 6.34 -8.30
CA ALA A 311 8.33 7.38 -8.75
C ALA A 311 9.70 7.32 -8.05
N SER A 312 9.76 6.81 -6.82
CA SER A 312 11.01 6.71 -6.05
C SER A 312 11.96 5.61 -6.54
N GLY A 313 11.45 4.58 -7.23
CA GLY A 313 12.21 3.38 -7.61
C GLY A 313 12.66 2.50 -6.44
N TYR A 314 12.16 2.77 -5.23
CA TYR A 314 12.42 1.95 -4.05
C TYR A 314 11.20 1.10 -3.71
N ALA A 315 11.47 -0.15 -3.30
CA ALA A 315 10.50 -1.03 -2.68
C ALA A 315 10.09 -0.51 -1.30
N GLU A 316 8.79 -0.53 -1.01
CA GLU A 316 8.23 -0.19 0.29
C GLU A 316 7.04 -1.10 0.69
N ASN A 317 6.93 -1.41 1.98
CA ASN A 317 5.73 -1.99 2.58
C ASN A 317 4.91 -0.85 3.20
N VAL A 318 3.88 -0.40 2.48
CA VAL A 318 3.09 0.79 2.80
C VAL A 318 1.88 0.40 3.64
N TYR A 319 1.85 0.80 4.90
CA TYR A 319 0.66 0.69 5.74
C TYR A 319 -0.05 2.04 5.79
N MET A 320 -1.37 2.03 5.64
CA MET A 320 -2.18 3.25 5.73
C MET A 320 -3.42 2.99 6.60
N PRO A 321 -3.60 3.71 7.73
CA PRO A 321 -2.61 4.60 8.37
C PRO A 321 -1.35 3.83 8.81
N GLY A 322 -0.21 4.52 8.92
CA GLY A 322 1.11 3.92 9.16
C GLY A 322 1.21 3.17 10.49
N MET A 323 0.47 3.60 11.50
CA MET A 323 0.38 2.91 12.79
C MET A 323 -0.11 1.46 12.68
N MET A 324 -0.88 1.14 11.64
CA MET A 324 -1.43 -0.20 11.44
C MET A 324 -0.37 -1.26 11.17
N ARG A 325 0.84 -0.86 10.79
CA ARG A 325 2.01 -1.76 10.75
C ARG A 325 2.22 -2.48 12.09
N TYR A 326 2.20 -1.71 13.18
CA TYR A 326 2.45 -2.23 14.52
C TYR A 326 1.25 -2.99 15.05
N VAL A 327 0.05 -2.47 14.80
CA VAL A 327 -1.19 -3.14 15.21
C VAL A 327 -1.33 -4.49 14.51
N ALA A 328 -1.11 -4.56 13.20
CA ALA A 328 -1.13 -5.82 12.45
C ALA A 328 -0.10 -6.82 12.99
N SER A 329 1.14 -6.38 13.19
CA SER A 329 2.19 -7.25 13.74
C SER A 329 1.85 -7.77 15.14
N LEU A 330 1.30 -6.92 16.01
CA LEU A 330 0.90 -7.31 17.36
C LEU A 330 -0.29 -8.28 17.34
N LEU A 331 -1.28 -8.02 16.47
CA LEU A 331 -2.47 -8.86 16.38
C LEU A 331 -2.13 -10.23 15.80
N SER A 332 -1.38 -10.31 14.71
CA SER A 332 -1.07 -11.59 14.06
C SER A 332 -0.17 -12.50 14.91
N GLY A 333 0.73 -11.94 15.72
CA GLY A 333 1.62 -12.70 16.61
C GLY A 333 1.20 -12.76 18.09
N GLY A 334 0.14 -12.03 18.46
CA GLY A 334 -0.27 -11.87 19.85
C GLY A 334 -1.22 -12.97 20.36
N PRO A 335 -1.53 -12.98 21.67
CA PRO A 335 -2.43 -13.98 22.25
C PRO A 335 -3.84 -13.94 21.66
N THR A 336 -4.47 -15.10 21.48
CA THR A 336 -5.81 -15.23 20.88
C THR A 336 -6.88 -14.42 21.59
N TRP A 337 -6.82 -14.27 22.92
CA TRP A 337 -7.79 -13.47 23.68
C TRP A 337 -7.74 -11.98 23.29
N LEU A 338 -6.56 -11.45 22.97
CA LEU A 338 -6.37 -10.07 22.56
C LEU A 338 -6.93 -9.86 21.15
N GLN A 339 -6.65 -10.81 20.25
CA GLN A 339 -7.21 -10.83 18.91
C GLN A 339 -8.74 -10.86 18.95
N GLN A 340 -9.34 -11.77 19.74
CA GLN A 340 -10.78 -11.89 19.88
C GLN A 340 -11.42 -10.66 20.54
N SER A 341 -10.77 -10.07 21.54
CA SER A 341 -11.28 -8.88 22.23
C SER A 341 -11.28 -7.65 21.33
N LEU A 342 -10.24 -7.46 20.51
CA LEU A 342 -10.13 -6.32 19.62
C LEU A 342 -10.95 -6.50 18.34
N ILE A 343 -10.82 -7.65 17.68
CA ILE A 343 -11.50 -7.94 16.40
C ILE A 343 -12.96 -8.29 16.65
N GLY A 344 -13.25 -9.16 17.62
CA GLY A 344 -14.61 -9.62 17.91
C GLY A 344 -15.54 -8.52 18.41
N ASN A 345 -15.08 -7.64 19.29
CA ASN A 345 -15.88 -6.50 19.75
C ASN A 345 -16.06 -5.44 18.66
N SER A 346 -15.01 -5.17 17.86
CA SER A 346 -15.11 -4.27 16.72
C SER A 346 -16.08 -4.81 15.67
N ALA A 347 -16.02 -6.12 15.36
CA ALA A 347 -16.90 -6.74 14.38
C ALA A 347 -18.39 -6.69 14.78
N ARG A 348 -18.71 -6.77 16.07
CA ARG A 348 -20.09 -6.63 16.58
C ARG A 348 -20.68 -5.23 16.41
N THR A 349 -19.84 -4.20 16.43
CA THR A 349 -20.23 -2.79 16.31
C THR A 349 -20.12 -2.25 14.89
N THR A 350 -19.59 -3.05 13.96
CA THR A 350 -19.32 -2.64 12.58
C THR A 350 -20.49 -3.01 11.68
N THR A 351 -21.39 -2.06 11.43
CA THR A 351 -22.44 -2.19 10.40
C THR A 351 -21.92 -1.62 9.07
N ILE A 352 -20.87 -2.22 8.49
CA ILE A 352 -20.51 -1.85 7.12
C ILE A 352 -21.56 -2.45 6.19
N VAL A 353 -22.39 -1.59 5.60
CA VAL A 353 -23.24 -1.99 4.48
C VAL A 353 -22.35 -2.06 3.24
N LEU A 354 -21.74 -3.22 3.02
CA LEU A 354 -20.99 -3.52 1.81
C LEU A 354 -21.98 -3.56 0.64
N LYS A 355 -22.35 -2.38 0.11
CA LYS A 355 -23.16 -2.29 -1.10
C LYS A 355 -22.27 -2.53 -2.29
N SER A 356 -22.33 -3.73 -2.85
CA SER A 356 -21.95 -3.94 -4.23
C SER A 356 -22.97 -3.21 -5.12
N THR A 357 -22.73 -1.93 -5.39
CA THR A 357 -23.67 -1.08 -6.15
C THR A 357 -23.87 -1.54 -7.59
N ASN A 358 -23.00 -2.42 -8.09
CA ASN A 358 -23.17 -3.19 -9.31
C ASN A 358 -22.44 -4.52 -9.09
N GLU A 359 -23.12 -5.54 -8.53
CA GLU A 359 -22.54 -6.88 -8.54
C GLU A 359 -22.21 -7.23 -9.99
N LYS A 360 -20.91 -7.28 -10.30
CA LYS A 360 -20.47 -7.77 -11.61
C LYS A 360 -21.11 -9.15 -11.75
N GLN A 361 -22.00 -9.28 -12.73
CA GLN A 361 -22.80 -10.49 -12.87
C GLN A 361 -21.87 -11.62 -13.27
N ILE A 362 -22.04 -12.78 -12.65
CA ILE A 362 -21.30 -13.98 -13.03
C ILE A 362 -22.16 -14.72 -14.04
N ASP A 363 -21.59 -15.10 -15.17
CA ASP A 363 -22.25 -15.99 -16.11
C ASP A 363 -22.33 -17.40 -15.47
N PRO A 364 -23.53 -17.93 -15.20
CA PRO A 364 -23.69 -19.20 -14.51
C PRO A 364 -23.19 -20.41 -15.32
N LYS A 365 -22.96 -20.25 -16.63
CA LYS A 365 -22.41 -21.34 -17.47
C LYS A 365 -20.89 -21.39 -17.45
N THR A 366 -20.24 -20.22 -17.37
CA THR A 366 -18.79 -20.11 -17.52
C THR A 366 -18.06 -19.82 -16.21
N GLY A 367 -18.78 -19.28 -15.20
CA GLY A 367 -18.21 -18.87 -13.92
C GLY A 367 -17.31 -17.63 -14.02
N PHE A 368 -17.33 -16.92 -15.15
CA PHE A 368 -16.61 -15.67 -15.40
C PHE A 368 -17.57 -14.47 -15.35
N LEU A 369 -17.04 -13.25 -15.46
CA LEU A 369 -17.88 -12.07 -15.52
C LEU A 369 -18.70 -12.04 -16.82
N ALA A 370 -20.00 -11.81 -16.69
CA ALA A 370 -20.95 -11.71 -17.80
C ALA A 370 -20.76 -10.37 -18.52
N LYS A 371 -20.54 -10.45 -19.84
CA LYS A 371 -20.20 -9.33 -20.74
C LYS A 371 -21.14 -8.12 -20.63
#